data_AF-A0A8S2AH02-F1
#
_entry.id   AF-A0A8S2AH02-F1
#
_cell.length_a   1.000
_cell.length_b   1.000
_cell.length_c   1.000
_cell.angle_alpha   90.00
_cell.angle_beta   90.00
_cell.angle_gamma   90.00
#
_symmetry.space_group_name_H-M   'P 1'
#
loop_
_entity.id
_entity.type
_entity.pdbx_description
1 polymer ?
#
loop_
_entity_poly.entity_id
_entity_poly.type
_entity_poly.pdbx_seq_one_letter_code
_entity_poly.pdbx_strand_id
1 'polypeptide(L)'
;MDYETLEIEDPNDHNIPVDDNYLVEPGWAAFFSLLAVYAILFSIDNLAFCQANFLIQSISVSSSSAESLWIVYFFVKKPSFRCSISYEREYVSANLGPLKSAIVNVSHNQRSNGHTDFFVAFEAKTEDIGPANGSDVFSGVHNLNITLLMKHKQFAANNKPGHLIVQCRNLTVVFSSDMKSGTMLGDKKIEWLINISRCYLDLFVDSVSVSNNTNWSVSLVADSPYTFCQLSLFTVNGHLLQGGKVMAESTTPYTYQQLVNHTPISTVAFTTRKLYGVKEGHVIWDTAVKIIARIEVGTSLKKNGLLRVTCSDLPVRFWLDPEGNMKGSLVGNRKRCNYLFKSSLDQSR
;
A
#
# COMPACT_ATOMS: atom_id res chain seq x y z
N MET A 1 -75.21 71.69 -20.61
CA MET A 1 -75.02 71.58 -19.15
C MET A 1 -73.60 71.12 -18.98
N ASP A 2 -72.84 71.96 -18.28
CA ASP A 2 -71.48 71.77 -17.80
C ASP A 2 -71.32 70.37 -17.16
N TYR A 3 -70.15 69.75 -17.09
CA TYR A 3 -68.97 70.21 -16.35
C TYR A 3 -67.70 69.55 -16.91
N GLU A 4 -66.72 70.41 -17.22
CA GLU A 4 -65.29 70.06 -17.26
C GLU A 4 -64.79 69.86 -15.83
N THR A 5 -63.94 68.85 -15.63
CA THR A 5 -63.05 68.75 -14.47
C THR A 5 -61.60 68.82 -14.97
N LEU A 6 -61.00 69.99 -14.76
CA LEU A 6 -59.56 70.22 -14.72
C LEU A 6 -58.99 69.52 -13.48
N GLU A 7 -58.04 68.61 -13.69
CA GLU A 7 -57.04 68.29 -12.66
C GLU A 7 -55.66 68.73 -13.17
N ILE A 8 -54.93 69.31 -12.23
CA ILE A 8 -53.83 70.25 -12.36
C ILE A 8 -52.51 69.48 -12.50
N GLU A 9 -51.69 69.85 -13.49
CA GLU A 9 -50.29 69.44 -13.62
C GLU A 9 -49.48 69.90 -12.39
N ASP A 10 -48.78 68.96 -11.74
CA ASP A 10 -47.80 69.23 -10.71
C ASP A 10 -46.43 69.56 -11.36
N PRO A 11 -45.86 70.76 -11.17
CA PRO A 11 -44.73 71.27 -11.95
C PRO A 11 -43.39 70.92 -11.31
N ASN A 12 -43.09 69.64 -11.13
CA ASN A 12 -41.77 69.20 -10.68
C ASN A 12 -41.31 67.92 -11.40
N ASP A 13 -41.37 67.95 -12.74
CA ASP A 13 -40.68 66.99 -13.59
C ASP A 13 -39.19 67.34 -13.69
N HIS A 14 -38.42 66.99 -12.65
CA HIS A 14 -36.98 66.83 -12.79
C HIS A 14 -36.71 65.43 -13.34
N ASN A 15 -36.60 65.36 -14.66
CA ASN A 15 -36.03 64.25 -15.41
C ASN A 15 -34.61 63.94 -14.88
N ILE A 16 -34.52 63.02 -13.93
CA ILE A 16 -33.29 62.29 -13.64
C ILE A 16 -33.36 61.01 -14.47
N PRO A 17 -32.47 60.80 -15.46
CA PRO A 17 -32.37 59.50 -16.10
C PRO A 17 -31.85 58.53 -15.04
N VAL A 18 -32.74 57.71 -14.49
CA VAL A 18 -32.32 56.57 -13.68
C VAL A 18 -31.71 55.57 -14.65
N ASP A 19 -30.38 55.56 -14.67
CA ASP A 19 -29.57 54.57 -15.35
C ASP A 19 -30.15 53.16 -15.16
N ASP A 20 -30.50 52.50 -16.26
CA ASP A 20 -30.65 51.05 -16.37
C ASP A 20 -29.27 50.38 -16.20
N ASN A 21 -28.66 50.55 -15.03
CA ASN A 21 -27.37 49.94 -14.71
C ASN A 21 -27.53 48.91 -13.61
N TYR A 22 -27.61 47.66 -14.05
CA TYR A 22 -27.07 46.47 -13.38
C TYR A 22 -27.51 46.26 -11.93
N LEU A 23 -28.80 45.96 -11.72
CA LEU A 23 -29.20 45.16 -10.57
C LEU A 23 -28.78 43.69 -10.83
N VAL A 24 -27.49 43.40 -10.66
CA VAL A 24 -27.06 42.03 -10.40
C VAL A 24 -27.71 41.68 -9.06
N GLU A 25 -28.79 40.89 -9.08
CA GLU A 25 -29.43 40.41 -7.86
C GLU A 25 -28.33 39.92 -6.90
N PRO A 26 -28.36 40.34 -5.61
CA PRO A 26 -27.29 40.04 -4.64
C PRO A 26 -27.00 38.52 -4.49
N GLY A 27 -27.91 37.66 -4.98
CA GLY A 27 -27.71 36.21 -5.07
C GLY A 27 -26.61 35.77 -6.04
N TRP A 28 -26.42 36.43 -7.18
CA TRP A 28 -25.42 36.00 -8.18
C TRP A 28 -24.00 36.30 -7.73
N ALA A 29 -23.76 37.47 -7.15
CA ALA A 29 -22.44 37.82 -6.59
C ALA A 29 -22.04 36.87 -5.45
N ALA A 30 -22.99 36.50 -4.58
CA ALA A 30 -22.78 35.50 -3.53
C ALA A 30 -22.52 34.10 -4.11
N PHE A 31 -23.27 33.70 -5.15
CA PHE A 31 -23.08 32.41 -5.82
C PHE A 31 -21.71 32.31 -6.50
N PHE A 32 -21.29 33.30 -7.27
CA PHE A 32 -19.97 33.32 -7.91
C PHE A 32 -18.84 33.38 -6.89
N SER A 33 -19.01 34.11 -5.77
CA SER A 33 -18.04 34.13 -4.67
C SER A 33 -17.89 32.75 -4.02
N LEU A 34 -19.01 32.06 -3.78
CA LEU A 34 -19.00 30.70 -3.22
C LEU A 34 -18.37 29.69 -4.19
N LEU A 35 -18.65 29.84 -5.49
CA LEU A 35 -18.09 29.00 -6.54
C LEU A 35 -16.58 29.25 -6.72
N ALA A 36 -16.13 30.50 -6.59
CA ALA A 36 -14.71 30.85 -6.58
C ALA A 36 -13.99 30.29 -5.34
N VAL A 37 -14.58 30.40 -4.16
CA VAL A 37 -14.04 29.78 -2.93
C VAL A 37 -13.96 28.26 -3.10
N TYR A 38 -14.98 27.61 -3.65
CA TYR A 38 -14.96 26.17 -3.92
C TYR A 38 -13.86 25.80 -4.92
N ALA A 39 -13.71 26.57 -6.01
CA ALA A 39 -12.67 26.36 -7.01
C ALA A 39 -11.26 26.55 -6.42
N ILE A 40 -11.07 27.53 -5.54
CA ILE A 40 -9.80 27.75 -4.83
C ILE A 40 -9.51 26.59 -3.88
N LEU A 41 -10.48 26.17 -3.06
CA LEU A 41 -10.31 25.03 -2.15
C LEU A 41 -10.00 23.74 -2.92
N PHE A 42 -10.69 23.50 -4.03
CA PHE A 42 -10.45 22.35 -4.91
C PHE A 42 -9.07 22.43 -5.59
N SER A 43 -8.63 23.64 -5.96
CA SER A 43 -7.29 23.86 -6.52
C SER A 43 -6.20 23.60 -5.48
N ILE A 44 -6.38 24.06 -4.23
CA ILE A 44 -5.47 23.77 -3.12
C ILE A 44 -5.44 22.27 -2.81
N ASP A 45 -6.58 21.56 -2.90
CA ASP A 45 -6.63 20.10 -2.76
C ASP A 45 -5.82 19.36 -3.82
N ASN A 46 -5.67 19.92 -5.02
CA ASN A 46 -4.84 19.36 -6.09
C ASN A 46 -3.37 19.82 -6.00
N LEU A 47 -3.09 20.97 -5.38
CA LEU A 47 -1.76 21.55 -5.26
C LEU A 47 -1.04 21.16 -3.95
N ALA A 48 -1.75 20.69 -2.93
CA ALA A 48 -1.18 20.32 -1.64
C ALA A 48 -0.39 19.01 -1.76
N PHE A 49 0.88 19.13 -2.18
CA PHE A 49 1.79 18.00 -2.23
C PHE A 49 2.03 17.45 -0.81
N CYS A 50 1.76 16.16 -0.63
CA CYS A 50 2.15 15.43 0.57
C CYS A 50 3.67 15.27 0.59
N GLN A 51 4.41 16.24 1.10
CA GLN A 51 5.86 16.14 1.21
C GLN A 51 6.24 15.61 2.59
N ALA A 52 6.52 14.31 2.71
CA ALA A 52 7.22 13.76 3.87
C ALA A 52 8.71 13.58 3.54
N ASN A 53 9.57 13.81 4.54
CA ASN A 53 11.00 13.58 4.41
C ASN A 53 11.39 12.37 5.26
N PHE A 54 12.02 11.39 4.63
CA PHE A 54 12.56 10.20 5.29
C PHE A 54 14.07 10.32 5.39
N LEU A 55 14.58 10.28 6.62
CA LEU A 55 16.01 10.29 6.91
C LEU A 55 16.37 8.98 7.60
N ILE A 56 17.26 8.20 7.01
CA ILE A 56 17.87 7.05 7.69
C ILE A 56 18.73 7.59 8.83
N GLN A 57 18.47 7.17 10.06
CA GLN A 57 19.28 7.49 11.24
C GLN A 57 20.44 6.51 11.38
N SER A 58 20.16 5.21 11.32
CA SER A 58 21.15 4.15 11.48
C SER A 58 20.64 2.82 10.95
N ILE A 59 21.56 1.89 10.74
CA ILE A 59 21.25 0.49 10.45
C ILE A 59 22.05 -0.39 11.40
N SER A 60 21.34 -1.35 12.00
CA SER A 60 21.94 -2.41 12.81
C SER A 60 21.78 -3.73 12.08
N VAL A 61 22.85 -4.52 12.00
CA VAL A 61 22.83 -5.84 11.39
C VAL A 61 23.43 -6.81 12.40
N SER A 62 22.66 -7.83 12.75
CA SER A 62 23.10 -8.95 13.57
C SER A 62 23.04 -10.21 12.73
N SER A 63 24.18 -10.87 12.51
CA SER A 63 24.28 -12.08 11.70
C SER A 63 24.40 -13.33 12.56
N SER A 64 23.61 -14.35 12.26
CA SER A 64 23.82 -15.73 12.69
C SER A 64 24.30 -16.59 11.51
N SER A 65 24.69 -17.83 11.76
CA SER A 65 25.26 -18.75 10.75
C SER A 65 24.36 -19.02 9.54
N ALA A 66 23.03 -18.81 9.64
CA ALA A 66 22.08 -19.05 8.54
C ALA A 66 21.23 -17.82 8.18
N GLU A 67 20.98 -16.91 9.13
CA GLU A 67 20.04 -15.79 8.96
C GLU A 67 20.61 -14.50 9.56
N SER A 68 20.34 -13.36 8.92
CA SER A 68 20.76 -12.04 9.38
C SER A 68 19.54 -11.18 9.70
N LEU A 69 19.55 -10.58 10.89
CA LEU A 69 18.57 -9.61 11.34
C LEU A 69 19.06 -8.20 11.03
N TRP A 70 18.32 -7.50 10.18
CA TRP A 70 18.59 -6.13 9.77
C TRP A 70 17.55 -5.22 10.40
N ILE A 71 17.98 -4.13 11.03
CA ILE A 71 17.08 -3.12 11.60
C ILE A 71 17.46 -1.77 11.02
N VAL A 72 16.51 -1.13 10.33
CA VAL A 72 16.70 0.18 9.71
C VAL A 72 15.88 1.21 10.46
N TYR A 73 16.57 2.21 11.03
CA TYR A 73 15.95 3.30 11.77
C TYR A 73 15.77 4.52 10.86
N PHE A 74 14.58 5.10 10.91
CA PHE A 74 14.17 6.27 10.15
C PHE A 74 13.67 7.36 11.07
N PHE A 75 14.11 8.58 10.78
CA PHE A 75 13.46 9.80 11.21
C PHE A 75 12.56 10.31 10.09
N VAL A 76 11.27 10.42 10.37
CA VAL A 76 10.28 10.88 9.42
C VAL A 76 9.76 12.24 9.83
N LYS A 77 9.94 13.23 8.95
CA LYS A 77 9.21 14.49 9.06
C LYS A 77 7.84 14.28 8.43
N LYS A 78 6.81 14.42 9.26
CA LYS A 78 5.40 14.24 8.90
C LYS A 78 5.09 15.11 7.68
N PRO A 79 4.30 14.60 6.73
CA PRO A 79 3.77 15.42 5.68
C PRO A 79 2.78 16.46 6.24
N SER A 80 2.25 17.31 5.36
CA SER A 80 1.24 18.31 5.73
C SER A 80 0.08 17.69 6.53
N PHE A 81 -0.65 18.51 7.29
CA PHE A 81 -1.80 18.05 8.08
C PHE A 81 -2.89 17.32 7.25
N ARG A 82 -2.89 17.51 5.93
CA ARG A 82 -3.81 16.86 4.99
C ARG A 82 -3.38 15.43 4.66
N CYS A 83 -2.15 15.06 4.95
CA CYS A 83 -1.60 13.76 4.62
C CYS A 83 -1.24 13.02 5.91
N SER A 84 -1.66 11.77 6.01
CA SER A 84 -1.27 10.89 7.10
C SER A 84 -0.68 9.61 6.52
N ILE A 85 0.46 9.19 7.07
CA ILE A 85 1.12 7.94 6.73
C ILE A 85 0.73 6.92 7.80
N SER A 86 0.36 5.72 7.39
CA SER A 86 0.15 4.60 8.29
C SER A 86 1.46 3.83 8.44
N TYR A 87 1.91 3.70 9.69
CA TYR A 87 3.08 2.91 10.07
C TYR A 87 2.67 1.58 10.72
N GLU A 88 1.39 1.21 10.61
CA GLU A 88 0.90 -0.05 11.14
C GLU A 88 1.54 -1.20 10.38
N ARG A 89 1.91 -2.23 11.13
CA ARG A 89 2.56 -3.45 10.65
C ARG A 89 1.88 -4.04 9.41
N GLU A 90 0.56 -3.93 9.35
CA GLU A 90 -0.31 -4.45 8.30
C GLU A 90 -0.15 -3.78 6.94
N TYR A 91 0.27 -2.51 6.92
CA TYR A 91 0.34 -1.68 5.72
C TYR A 91 1.76 -1.32 5.30
N VAL A 92 2.76 -1.83 6.04
CA VAL A 92 4.18 -1.68 5.68
C VAL A 92 4.60 -2.88 4.83
N SER A 93 5.07 -2.60 3.63
CA SER A 93 5.76 -3.59 2.80
C SER A 93 7.12 -3.07 2.42
N ALA A 94 8.13 -3.92 2.46
CA ALA A 94 9.49 -3.52 2.17
C ALA A 94 10.30 -4.68 1.61
N ASN A 95 11.29 -4.33 0.81
CA ASN A 95 12.19 -5.25 0.15
C ASN A 95 13.61 -4.70 0.20
N LEU A 96 14.55 -5.53 0.63
CA LEU A 96 15.97 -5.21 0.67
C LEU A 96 16.68 -5.91 -0.50
N GLY A 97 16.56 -5.37 -1.70
CA GLY A 97 17.28 -5.93 -2.85
C GLY A 97 18.80 -5.82 -2.69
N PRO A 98 19.61 -6.78 -3.16
CA PRO A 98 19.23 -8.04 -3.82
C PRO A 98 18.84 -9.19 -2.86
N LEU A 99 18.92 -8.97 -1.55
CA LEU A 99 18.66 -10.00 -0.55
C LEU A 99 17.17 -10.40 -0.56
N LYS A 100 16.93 -11.70 -0.39
CA LYS A 100 15.59 -12.16 -0.05
C LYS A 100 15.35 -11.87 1.43
N SER A 101 14.33 -11.07 1.72
CA SER A 101 14.05 -10.57 3.07
C SER A 101 12.56 -10.65 3.45
N ALA A 102 12.30 -10.88 4.73
CA ALA A 102 10.99 -10.89 5.36
C ALA A 102 10.92 -9.78 6.40
N ILE A 103 9.84 -9.00 6.47
CA ILE A 103 9.66 -8.04 7.57
C ILE A 103 9.23 -8.82 8.81
N VAL A 104 10.04 -8.79 9.85
CA VAL A 104 9.73 -9.46 11.13
C VAL A 104 9.11 -8.51 12.15
N ASN A 105 9.48 -7.22 12.11
CA ASN A 105 8.92 -6.24 13.03
C ASN A 105 8.89 -4.85 12.43
N VAL A 106 7.92 -4.08 12.88
CA VAL A 106 7.73 -2.66 12.55
C VAL A 106 7.29 -1.98 13.83
N SER A 107 7.87 -0.83 14.14
CA SER A 107 7.33 0.03 15.17
C SER A 107 7.64 1.48 14.86
N HIS A 108 6.83 2.34 15.45
CA HIS A 108 6.91 3.77 15.30
C HIS A 108 6.63 4.44 16.64
N ASN A 109 7.26 5.58 16.86
CA ASN A 109 6.98 6.42 18.02
C ASN A 109 6.88 7.88 17.56
N GLN A 110 5.86 8.58 18.04
CA GLN A 110 5.73 10.01 17.78
C GLN A 110 6.67 10.77 18.73
N ARG A 111 7.71 11.40 18.15
CA ARG A 111 8.68 12.17 18.94
C ARG A 111 8.16 13.56 19.29
N SER A 112 7.50 14.22 18.33
CA SER A 112 6.90 15.54 18.50
C SER A 112 5.83 15.78 17.44
N ASN A 113 5.16 16.94 17.50
CA ASN A 113 4.26 17.34 16.42
C ASN A 113 5.05 17.44 15.10
N GLY A 114 4.68 16.59 14.16
CA GLY A 114 5.31 16.57 12.84
C GLY A 114 6.57 15.71 12.71
N HIS A 115 6.96 14.95 13.74
CA HIS A 115 8.15 14.08 13.68
C HIS A 115 7.86 12.70 14.28
N THR A 116 8.26 11.67 13.55
CA THR A 116 8.04 10.26 13.91
C THR A 116 9.35 9.50 13.75
N ASP A 117 9.76 8.80 14.80
CA ASP A 117 10.81 7.79 14.70
C ASP A 117 10.13 6.48 14.26
N PHE A 118 10.63 5.87 13.19
CA PHE A 118 10.07 4.68 12.56
C PHE A 118 11.17 3.67 12.32
N PHE A 119 10.95 2.39 12.57
CA PHE A 119 11.92 1.37 12.19
C PHE A 119 11.25 0.15 11.56
N VAL A 120 12.02 -0.50 10.70
CA VAL A 120 11.66 -1.77 10.09
C VAL A 120 12.77 -2.77 10.35
N ALA A 121 12.40 -3.93 10.88
CA ALA A 121 13.27 -5.07 11.09
C ALA A 121 12.99 -6.16 10.06
N PHE A 122 14.05 -6.68 9.47
CA PHE A 122 14.03 -7.69 8.43
C PHE A 122 14.86 -8.90 8.81
N GLU A 123 14.36 -10.07 8.50
CA GLU A 123 15.16 -11.29 8.43
C GLU A 123 15.56 -11.50 6.97
N ALA A 124 16.85 -11.70 6.71
CA ALA A 124 17.37 -11.88 5.36
C ALA A 124 18.33 -13.07 5.27
N LYS A 125 18.33 -13.71 4.09
CA LYS A 125 19.22 -14.84 3.79
C LYS A 125 20.69 -14.40 3.82
N THR A 126 21.52 -15.07 4.63
CA THR A 126 22.93 -14.69 4.87
C THR A 126 23.90 -15.16 3.78
N GLU A 127 23.48 -16.04 2.86
CA GLU A 127 24.38 -16.71 1.90
C GLU A 127 25.17 -15.78 0.94
N ASP A 128 24.77 -14.51 0.79
CA ASP A 128 25.51 -13.50 0.01
C ASP A 128 26.39 -12.57 0.87
N ILE A 129 26.54 -12.87 2.17
CA ILE A 129 27.30 -12.07 3.14
C ILE A 129 28.58 -12.83 3.54
N GLY A 130 29.38 -13.20 2.53
CA GLY A 130 30.73 -13.74 2.76
C GLY A 130 31.76 -12.59 2.78
N PRO A 131 32.76 -12.61 3.68
CA PRO A 131 33.87 -11.66 3.59
C PRO A 131 34.62 -11.88 2.27
N ALA A 132 34.73 -10.83 1.46
CA ALA A 132 35.72 -10.82 0.39
C ALA A 132 37.09 -10.72 1.05
N ASN A 133 37.81 -11.85 1.12
CA ASN A 133 39.24 -11.90 1.45
C ASN A 133 39.66 -11.14 2.73
N GLY A 134 39.40 -11.72 3.90
CA GLY A 134 40.19 -11.44 5.11
C GLY A 134 40.20 -10.01 5.67
N SER A 135 39.31 -9.13 5.20
CA SER A 135 39.08 -7.82 5.80
C SER A 135 37.69 -7.75 6.43
N ASP A 136 37.60 -7.27 7.68
CA ASP A 136 36.37 -7.06 8.48
C ASP A 136 35.39 -6.00 7.91
N VAL A 137 35.60 -5.57 6.66
CA VAL A 137 34.79 -4.58 5.97
C VAL A 137 33.91 -5.30 4.95
N PHE A 138 32.68 -5.62 5.34
CA PHE A 138 31.66 -6.06 4.40
C PHE A 138 31.22 -4.83 3.60
N SER A 139 31.28 -4.89 2.28
CA SER A 139 30.74 -3.86 1.40
C SER A 139 29.81 -4.52 0.39
N GLY A 140 28.53 -4.22 0.50
CA GLY A 140 27.50 -4.65 -0.44
C GLY A 140 26.67 -3.44 -0.85
N VAL A 141 26.34 -3.34 -2.14
CA VAL A 141 25.38 -2.35 -2.63
C VAL A 141 23.98 -2.92 -2.48
N HIS A 142 23.24 -2.37 -1.52
CA HIS A 142 21.85 -2.75 -1.29
C HIS A 142 20.88 -1.67 -1.80
N ASN A 143 19.66 -2.09 -2.11
CA ASN A 143 18.55 -1.23 -2.50
C ASN A 143 17.38 -1.52 -1.56
N LEU A 144 16.99 -0.53 -0.77
CA LEU A 144 15.86 -0.67 0.14
C LEU A 144 14.65 0.05 -0.45
N ASN A 145 13.60 -0.71 -0.74
CA ASN A 145 12.33 -0.17 -1.19
C ASN A 145 11.30 -0.40 -0.08
N ILE A 146 10.75 0.67 0.48
CA ILE A 146 9.67 0.63 1.47
C ILE A 146 8.44 1.25 0.84
N THR A 147 7.31 0.60 1.02
CA THR A 147 6.00 1.10 0.61
C THR A 147 5.11 1.18 1.83
N LEU A 148 4.62 2.39 2.10
CA LEU A 148 3.75 2.72 3.22
C LEU A 148 2.40 3.19 2.69
N LEU A 149 1.32 2.77 3.35
CA LEU A 149 0.00 3.30 3.08
C LEU A 149 -0.08 4.77 3.51
N MET A 150 -0.61 5.60 2.63
CA MET A 150 -0.88 7.00 2.88
C MET A 150 -2.35 7.33 2.65
N LYS A 151 -2.85 8.28 3.42
CA LYS A 151 -4.17 8.89 3.27
C LYS A 151 -4.02 10.37 3.02
N HIS A 152 -4.64 10.86 1.96
CA HIS A 152 -4.81 12.28 1.68
C HIS A 152 -6.25 12.72 1.99
N LYS A 153 -6.41 13.61 2.96
CA LYS A 153 -7.69 14.19 3.38
C LYS A 153 -8.07 15.34 2.44
N GLN A 154 -9.21 15.19 1.78
CA GLN A 154 -9.78 16.24 0.92
C GLN A 154 -10.79 17.10 1.69
N PHE A 155 -11.00 18.34 1.24
CA PHE A 155 -11.92 19.27 1.92
C PHE A 155 -13.39 18.98 1.62
N ALA A 156 -13.70 18.60 0.38
CA ALA A 156 -15.07 18.43 -0.09
C ALA A 156 -15.37 17.02 -0.66
N ALA A 157 -14.48 16.05 -0.44
CA ALA A 157 -14.57 14.71 -1.03
C ALA A 157 -14.03 13.63 -0.09
N ASN A 158 -14.24 12.37 -0.46
CA ASN A 158 -13.70 11.22 0.27
C ASN A 158 -12.17 11.26 0.31
N ASN A 159 -11.59 10.72 1.39
CA ASN A 159 -10.14 10.62 1.50
C ASN A 159 -9.57 9.79 0.35
N LYS A 160 -8.45 10.25 -0.22
CA LYS A 160 -7.74 9.54 -1.27
C LYS A 160 -6.67 8.64 -0.65
N PRO A 161 -6.81 7.30 -0.70
CA PRO A 161 -5.73 6.40 -0.36
C PRO A 161 -4.63 6.46 -1.41
N GLY A 162 -3.41 6.16 -0.99
CA GLY A 162 -2.26 6.08 -1.87
C GLY A 162 -1.11 5.36 -1.19
N HIS A 163 -0.01 5.25 -1.91
CA HIS A 163 1.22 4.67 -1.42
C HIS A 163 2.34 5.69 -1.46
N LEU A 164 3.09 5.74 -0.38
CA LEU A 164 4.37 6.39 -0.32
C LEU A 164 5.46 5.35 -0.54
N ILE A 165 6.24 5.51 -1.60
CA ILE A 165 7.36 4.62 -1.91
C ILE A 165 8.66 5.36 -1.58
N VAL A 166 9.41 4.81 -0.63
CA VAL A 166 10.74 5.28 -0.25
C VAL A 166 11.75 4.31 -0.87
N GLN A 167 12.54 4.80 -1.82
CA GLN A 167 13.63 4.04 -2.45
C GLN A 167 14.96 4.60 -1.98
N CYS A 168 15.76 3.77 -1.35
CA CYS A 168 17.14 4.06 -0.99
C CYS A 168 18.04 3.20 -1.86
N ARG A 169 18.91 3.83 -2.64
CA ARG A 169 19.78 3.16 -3.61
C ARG A 169 21.23 3.26 -3.19
N ASN A 170 22.04 2.31 -3.66
CA ASN A 170 23.48 2.30 -3.41
C ASN A 170 23.83 2.31 -1.93
N LEU A 171 23.01 1.61 -1.14
CA LEU A 171 23.16 1.53 0.29
C LEU A 171 24.39 0.70 0.62
N THR A 172 25.47 1.36 1.03
CA THR A 172 26.69 0.72 1.50
C THR A 172 26.64 0.63 3.02
N VAL A 173 26.74 -0.57 3.57
CA VAL A 173 26.93 -0.78 5.01
C VAL A 173 28.42 -0.90 5.24
N VAL A 174 28.99 -0.08 6.12
CA VAL A 174 30.36 -0.25 6.59
C VAL A 174 30.30 -0.78 8.01
N PHE A 175 30.92 -1.93 8.26
CA PHE A 175 30.99 -2.52 9.59
C PHE A 175 32.25 -1.99 10.29
N SER A 176 32.08 -1.48 11.51
CA SER A 176 33.21 -1.33 12.44
C SER A 176 33.51 -2.71 13.04
N SER A 177 34.79 -2.98 13.36
CA SER A 177 35.29 -4.20 14.02
C SER A 177 34.50 -4.62 15.26
N ASP A 178 33.69 -3.72 15.81
CA ASP A 178 32.94 -3.89 17.04
C ASP A 178 31.45 -4.27 16.81
N MET A 179 31.03 -4.58 15.56
CA MET A 179 29.69 -5.07 15.18
C MET A 179 28.47 -4.30 15.74
N LYS A 180 28.58 -2.98 16.01
CA LYS A 180 27.50 -2.23 16.69
C LYS A 180 26.81 -1.13 15.90
N SER A 181 27.37 -0.67 14.77
CA SER A 181 26.76 0.42 14.01
C SER A 181 27.39 0.52 12.62
N GLY A 182 26.54 0.58 11.58
CA GLY A 182 26.95 0.91 10.22
C GLY A 182 26.46 2.30 9.81
N THR A 183 27.31 3.08 9.16
CA THR A 183 26.95 4.36 8.53
C THR A 183 26.63 4.15 7.05
N MET A 184 25.63 4.87 6.54
CA MET A 184 25.22 4.80 5.14
C MET A 184 25.57 6.06 4.37
N LEU A 185 26.23 5.86 3.23
CA LEU A 185 26.19 6.76 2.08
C LEU A 185 25.32 6.10 1.01
N GLY A 186 24.38 6.84 0.44
CA GLY A 186 23.51 6.36 -0.63
C GLY A 186 22.53 7.42 -1.11
N ASP A 187 22.11 7.27 -2.37
CA ASP A 187 21.15 8.18 -3.00
C ASP A 187 19.72 7.83 -2.57
N LYS A 188 18.93 8.85 -2.25
CA LYS A 188 17.54 8.70 -1.80
C LYS A 188 16.59 9.21 -2.89
N LYS A 189 15.60 8.40 -3.23
CA LYS A 189 14.49 8.78 -4.11
C LYS A 189 13.16 8.50 -3.41
N ILE A 190 12.32 9.51 -3.29
CA ILE A 190 10.97 9.38 -2.71
C ILE A 190 9.97 9.58 -3.84
N GLU A 191 9.10 8.60 -4.05
CA GLU A 191 8.05 8.63 -5.07
C GLU A 191 6.67 8.52 -4.40
N TRP A 192 5.74 9.34 -4.90
CA TRP A 192 4.37 9.41 -4.39
C TRP A 192 3.42 8.84 -5.45
N LEU A 193 2.65 7.82 -5.06
CA LEU A 193 1.62 7.24 -5.91
C LEU A 193 0.25 7.41 -5.25
N ILE A 194 -0.49 8.43 -5.68
CA ILE A 194 -1.86 8.66 -5.24
C ILE A 194 -2.79 8.02 -6.27
N ASN A 195 -3.59 7.04 -5.85
CA ASN A 195 -4.58 6.41 -6.72
C ASN A 195 -5.95 7.08 -6.51
N ILE A 196 -6.41 7.81 -7.53
CA ILE A 196 -7.71 8.48 -7.50
C ILE A 196 -8.79 7.50 -7.98
N SER A 197 -9.08 6.49 -7.17
CA SER A 197 -10.16 5.53 -7.42
C SER A 197 -11.27 5.67 -6.36
N ARG A 198 -12.53 5.47 -6.79
CA ARG A 198 -13.68 5.39 -5.86
C ARG A 198 -13.59 4.18 -4.93
N CYS A 199 -12.92 3.12 -5.38
CA CYS A 199 -12.60 1.94 -4.57
C CYS A 199 -11.14 1.60 -4.70
N TYR A 200 -10.44 1.63 -3.58
CA TYR A 200 -9.05 1.26 -3.47
C TYR A 200 -8.93 -0.18 -2.95
N LEU A 201 -7.99 -0.93 -3.52
CA LEU A 201 -7.76 -2.33 -3.17
C LEU A 201 -6.28 -2.53 -2.86
N ASP A 202 -5.98 -3.05 -1.70
CA ASP A 202 -4.71 -3.70 -1.40
C ASP A 202 -4.95 -5.19 -1.16
N LEU A 203 -4.03 -6.01 -1.65
CA LEU A 203 -4.10 -7.46 -1.55
C LEU A 203 -2.80 -8.00 -0.96
N PHE A 204 -2.93 -8.88 0.01
CA PHE A 204 -1.83 -9.46 0.77
C PHE A 204 -1.98 -10.98 0.89
N VAL A 205 -0.84 -11.67 0.96
CA VAL A 205 -0.78 -13.01 1.56
C VAL A 205 -0.65 -12.81 3.07
N ASP A 206 -1.65 -13.25 3.81
CA ASP A 206 -1.69 -13.15 5.27
C ASP A 206 -0.98 -14.34 5.92
N SER A 207 -1.24 -15.54 5.41
CA SER A 207 -0.59 -16.75 5.88
C SER A 207 -0.35 -17.73 4.74
N VAL A 208 0.72 -18.50 4.90
CA VAL A 208 1.01 -19.71 4.15
C VAL A 208 1.07 -20.83 5.18
N SER A 209 0.44 -21.96 4.91
CA SER A 209 0.55 -23.15 5.75
C SER A 209 0.87 -24.36 4.89
N VAL A 210 1.83 -25.17 5.31
CA VAL A 210 2.13 -26.46 4.68
C VAL A 210 1.81 -27.57 5.67
N SER A 211 1.15 -28.63 5.20
CA SER A 211 0.82 -29.82 5.99
C SER A 211 1.03 -31.10 5.20
N ASN A 212 1.25 -32.21 5.90
CA ASN A 212 1.44 -33.56 5.34
C ASN A 212 2.45 -33.58 4.17
N ASN A 213 3.52 -32.78 4.26
CA ASN A 213 4.60 -32.67 3.27
C ASN A 213 4.19 -32.19 1.86
N THR A 214 2.90 -31.96 1.59
CA THR A 214 2.40 -31.84 0.21
C THR A 214 1.26 -30.84 0.05
N ASN A 215 0.48 -30.62 1.11
CA ASN A 215 -0.68 -29.73 1.08
C ASN A 215 -0.26 -28.33 1.49
N TRP A 216 -0.45 -27.40 0.58
CA TRP A 216 -0.17 -25.98 0.79
C TRP A 216 -1.49 -25.23 0.81
N SER A 217 -1.65 -24.32 1.77
CA SER A 217 -2.77 -23.39 1.81
C SER A 217 -2.21 -21.97 1.91
N VAL A 218 -2.69 -21.08 1.05
CA VAL A 218 -2.27 -19.69 0.98
C VAL A 218 -3.49 -18.82 1.20
N SER A 219 -3.53 -18.11 2.33
CA SER A 219 -4.62 -17.21 2.69
C SER A 219 -4.34 -15.82 2.18
N LEU A 220 -5.27 -15.30 1.39
CA LEU A 220 -5.28 -13.94 0.89
C LEU A 220 -6.20 -13.07 1.73
N VAL A 221 -5.72 -11.88 2.07
CA VAL A 221 -6.52 -10.81 2.68
C VAL A 221 -6.53 -9.65 1.70
N ALA A 222 -7.72 -9.11 1.42
CA ALA A 222 -7.87 -7.85 0.73
C ALA A 222 -8.40 -6.81 1.69
N ASP A 223 -7.88 -5.60 1.54
CA ASP A 223 -8.29 -4.46 2.31
C ASP A 223 -8.61 -3.29 1.39
N SER A 224 -9.52 -2.44 1.84
CA SER A 224 -9.95 -1.22 1.15
C SER A 224 -9.82 -0.03 2.11
N PRO A 225 -8.60 0.28 2.59
CA PRO A 225 -8.42 1.30 3.61
C PRO A 225 -8.93 2.64 3.10
N TYR A 226 -9.68 3.34 3.95
CA TYR A 226 -10.27 4.67 3.73
C TYR A 226 -11.38 4.78 2.68
N THR A 227 -11.55 3.80 1.79
CA THR A 227 -12.66 3.78 0.80
C THR A 227 -13.81 2.87 1.20
N PHE A 228 -13.61 1.96 2.16
CA PHE A 228 -14.65 1.08 2.73
C PHE A 228 -15.46 0.31 1.69
N CYS A 229 -14.84 -0.05 0.56
CA CYS A 229 -15.53 -0.78 -0.48
C CYS A 229 -15.73 -2.24 -0.06
N GLN A 230 -16.91 -2.77 -0.37
CA GLN A 230 -17.16 -4.19 -0.25
C GLN A 230 -16.43 -4.91 -1.37
N LEU A 231 -15.72 -5.96 -1.00
CA LEU A 231 -14.91 -6.77 -1.89
C LEU A 231 -15.39 -8.21 -1.82
N SER A 232 -15.49 -8.85 -2.98
CA SER A 232 -15.68 -10.29 -3.08
C SER A 232 -14.72 -10.84 -4.12
N LEU A 233 -13.95 -11.85 -3.74
CA LEU A 233 -12.94 -12.48 -4.59
C LEU A 233 -13.29 -13.95 -4.77
N PHE A 234 -13.30 -14.40 -6.02
CA PHE A 234 -13.55 -15.77 -6.39
C PHE A 234 -12.35 -16.30 -7.17
N THR A 235 -11.51 -17.09 -6.52
CA THR A 235 -10.35 -17.69 -7.16
C THR A 235 -10.80 -18.66 -8.23
N VAL A 236 -10.37 -18.45 -9.48
CA VAL A 236 -10.69 -19.30 -10.63
C VAL A 236 -9.60 -20.35 -10.82
N ASN A 237 -8.34 -19.92 -10.72
CA ASN A 237 -7.18 -20.79 -10.84
C ASN A 237 -6.00 -20.17 -10.07
N GLY A 238 -5.11 -21.00 -9.55
CA GLY A 238 -3.84 -20.60 -8.98
C GLY A 238 -2.71 -21.53 -9.41
N HIS A 239 -1.50 -20.98 -9.45
CA HIS A 239 -0.26 -21.73 -9.56
C HIS A 239 0.64 -21.41 -8.36
N LEU A 240 1.14 -22.46 -7.72
CA LEU A 240 2.22 -22.39 -6.76
C LEU A 240 3.55 -22.58 -7.49
N LEU A 241 4.52 -21.71 -7.24
CA LEU A 241 5.84 -21.74 -7.85
C LEU A 241 6.93 -21.75 -6.80
N GLN A 242 8.05 -22.40 -7.13
CA GLN A 242 9.31 -22.34 -6.38
C GLN A 242 10.45 -22.22 -7.40
N GLY A 243 11.35 -21.25 -7.19
CA GLY A 243 12.44 -20.99 -8.13
C GLY A 243 11.96 -20.67 -9.56
N GLY A 244 10.74 -20.12 -9.68
CA GLY A 244 10.09 -19.82 -10.96
C GLY A 244 9.44 -21.03 -11.65
N LYS A 245 9.55 -22.25 -11.13
CA LYS A 245 8.92 -23.46 -11.68
C LYS A 245 7.58 -23.73 -11.01
N VAL A 246 6.58 -24.13 -11.79
CA VAL A 246 5.25 -24.50 -11.27
C VAL A 246 5.37 -25.82 -10.51
N MET A 247 5.01 -25.81 -9.24
CA MET A 247 4.98 -27.00 -8.37
C MET A 247 3.61 -27.68 -8.37
N ALA A 248 2.55 -26.87 -8.40
CA ALA A 248 1.18 -27.33 -8.32
C ALA A 248 0.22 -26.30 -8.90
N GLU A 249 -0.93 -26.80 -9.33
CA GLU A 249 -2.10 -26.01 -9.69
C GLU A 249 -3.15 -26.13 -8.58
N SER A 250 -3.99 -25.11 -8.42
CA SER A 250 -5.03 -25.13 -7.39
C SER A 250 -6.04 -26.24 -7.67
N THR A 251 -6.40 -27.01 -6.64
CA THR A 251 -7.20 -28.23 -6.81
C THR A 251 -8.69 -27.99 -7.05
N THR A 252 -9.26 -26.83 -6.70
CA THR A 252 -10.64 -26.42 -7.05
C THR A 252 -10.88 -24.93 -6.69
N PRO A 253 -11.86 -24.24 -7.32
CA PRO A 253 -12.22 -22.87 -6.97
C PRO A 253 -13.06 -22.86 -5.68
N TYR A 254 -12.52 -22.32 -4.58
CA TYR A 254 -13.30 -22.09 -3.36
C TYR A 254 -13.98 -20.71 -3.38
N THR A 255 -15.19 -20.69 -2.83
CA THR A 255 -16.16 -19.59 -2.87
C THR A 255 -16.31 -18.94 -1.49
N TYR A 256 -16.18 -17.62 -1.47
CA TYR A 256 -16.79 -16.64 -0.55
C TYR A 256 -16.33 -16.53 0.92
N GLN A 257 -15.97 -15.30 1.33
CA GLN A 257 -16.69 -14.57 2.38
C GLN A 257 -16.74 -13.06 2.06
N GLN A 258 -17.87 -12.44 2.44
CA GLN A 258 -18.13 -11.00 2.40
C GLN A 258 -17.25 -10.28 3.40
N LEU A 259 -16.77 -9.09 3.04
CA LEU A 259 -15.90 -8.25 3.87
C LEU A 259 -16.47 -8.08 5.30
N VAL A 260 -15.87 -8.77 6.28
CA VAL A 260 -15.78 -8.34 7.67
C VAL A 260 -14.32 -7.97 7.87
N ASN A 261 -14.06 -6.75 8.36
CA ASN A 261 -12.71 -6.17 8.53
C ASN A 261 -11.63 -7.21 8.89
N HIS A 262 -10.49 -7.16 8.19
CA HIS A 262 -9.28 -7.92 8.48
C HIS A 262 -9.42 -9.46 8.46
N THR A 263 -10.41 -10.01 7.77
CA THR A 263 -10.55 -11.46 7.57
C THR A 263 -9.99 -11.92 6.22
N PRO A 264 -9.43 -13.15 6.12
CA PRO A 264 -9.04 -13.74 4.85
C PRO A 264 -10.22 -13.79 3.88
N ILE A 265 -10.06 -13.15 2.72
CA ILE A 265 -11.09 -13.09 1.68
C ILE A 265 -11.11 -14.34 0.79
N SER A 266 -10.02 -15.11 0.79
CA SER A 266 -9.87 -16.32 -0.01
C SER A 266 -8.68 -17.13 0.52
N THR A 267 -8.84 -18.43 0.70
CA THR A 267 -7.71 -19.35 0.90
C THR A 267 -7.60 -20.26 -0.31
N VAL A 268 -6.40 -20.32 -0.90
CA VAL A 268 -6.12 -21.13 -2.09
C VAL A 268 -5.29 -22.33 -1.67
N ALA A 269 -5.82 -23.52 -1.94
CA ALA A 269 -5.16 -24.78 -1.65
C ALA A 269 -4.43 -25.33 -2.88
N PHE A 270 -3.26 -25.92 -2.65
CA PHE A 270 -2.43 -26.58 -3.65
C PHE A 270 -1.96 -27.92 -3.11
N THR A 271 -2.04 -28.96 -3.94
CA THR A 271 -1.48 -30.28 -3.62
C THR A 271 -0.27 -30.52 -4.49
N THR A 272 0.91 -30.54 -3.85
CA THR A 272 2.19 -30.78 -4.51
C THR A 272 2.56 -32.27 -4.50
N ARG A 273 3.38 -32.72 -5.45
CA ARG A 273 3.81 -34.13 -5.50
C ARG A 273 4.91 -34.45 -4.48
N LYS A 274 5.81 -33.50 -4.20
CA LYS A 274 6.90 -33.62 -3.22
C LYS A 274 7.57 -32.26 -2.98
N LEU A 275 7.94 -31.99 -1.73
CA LEU A 275 8.85 -30.89 -1.37
C LEU A 275 10.30 -31.30 -1.68
N TYR A 276 10.97 -30.58 -2.58
CA TYR A 276 12.37 -30.84 -2.92
C TYR A 276 13.31 -29.92 -2.13
N GLY A 277 14.36 -30.49 -1.54
CA GLY A 277 15.43 -29.72 -0.89
C GLY A 277 15.05 -29.06 0.44
N VAL A 278 13.98 -29.50 1.09
CA VAL A 278 13.50 -28.91 2.34
C VAL A 278 14.09 -29.67 3.53
N LYS A 279 14.67 -28.93 4.47
CA LYS A 279 15.21 -29.43 5.74
C LYS A 279 14.49 -28.72 6.88
N GLU A 280 14.48 -29.34 8.05
CA GLU A 280 13.99 -28.69 9.27
C GLU A 280 14.76 -27.38 9.54
N GLY A 281 14.03 -26.34 9.94
CA GLY A 281 14.56 -25.00 10.19
C GLY A 281 14.84 -24.17 8.95
N HIS A 282 14.83 -24.77 7.75
CA HIS A 282 15.18 -24.08 6.51
C HIS A 282 14.03 -23.16 6.03
N VAL A 283 14.41 -21.96 5.57
CA VAL A 283 13.50 -21.01 4.93
C VAL A 283 13.67 -21.05 3.42
N ILE A 284 12.58 -21.30 2.70
CA ILE A 284 12.51 -21.19 1.24
C ILE A 284 12.05 -19.79 0.88
N TRP A 285 12.94 -19.02 0.26
CA TRP A 285 12.75 -17.60 -0.02
C TRP A 285 12.12 -17.29 -1.38
N ASP A 286 12.12 -18.26 -2.29
CA ASP A 286 11.76 -18.11 -3.70
C ASP A 286 10.40 -18.74 -4.05
N THR A 287 9.53 -18.89 -3.04
CA THR A 287 8.15 -19.32 -3.24
C THR A 287 7.33 -18.16 -3.83
N ALA A 288 6.49 -18.45 -4.81
CA ALA A 288 5.58 -17.48 -5.39
C ALA A 288 4.22 -18.09 -5.70
N VAL A 289 3.19 -17.26 -5.70
CA VAL A 289 1.81 -17.66 -6.00
C VAL A 289 1.25 -16.73 -7.06
N LYS A 290 0.69 -17.31 -8.12
CA LYS A 290 -0.01 -16.59 -9.18
C LYS A 290 -1.47 -17.02 -9.17
N ILE A 291 -2.39 -16.09 -9.03
CA ILE A 291 -3.82 -16.36 -8.91
C ILE A 291 -4.59 -15.57 -9.96
N ILE A 292 -5.55 -16.22 -10.61
CA ILE A 292 -6.58 -15.58 -11.41
C ILE A 292 -7.87 -15.65 -10.61
N ALA A 293 -8.50 -14.51 -10.37
CA ALA A 293 -9.73 -14.43 -9.61
C ALA A 293 -10.76 -13.52 -10.29
N ARG A 294 -12.05 -13.84 -10.17
CA ARG A 294 -13.12 -12.88 -10.44
C ARG A 294 -13.26 -11.99 -9.21
N ILE A 295 -13.43 -10.71 -9.43
CA ILE A 295 -13.60 -9.74 -8.36
C ILE A 295 -14.88 -8.93 -8.58
N GLU A 296 -15.61 -8.74 -7.49
CA GLU A 296 -16.71 -7.80 -7.39
C GLU A 296 -16.32 -6.72 -6.36
N VAL A 297 -16.30 -5.46 -6.79
CA VAL A 297 -15.88 -4.31 -5.97
C VAL A 297 -16.89 -3.18 -6.08
N GLY A 298 -17.36 -2.68 -4.94
CA GLY A 298 -18.15 -1.46 -4.93
C GLY A 298 -18.65 -1.07 -3.55
N THR A 299 -19.29 0.10 -3.48
CA THR A 299 -20.07 0.53 -2.33
C THR A 299 -21.55 0.22 -2.57
N SER A 300 -22.16 0.88 -3.55
CA SER A 300 -23.57 0.67 -3.95
C SER A 300 -23.71 0.12 -5.37
N LEU A 301 -22.83 0.54 -6.29
CA LEU A 301 -22.76 0.02 -7.66
C LEU A 301 -21.53 -0.88 -7.77
N LYS A 302 -21.76 -2.18 -7.71
CA LYS A 302 -20.69 -3.17 -7.77
C LYS A 302 -20.17 -3.32 -9.21
N LYS A 303 -18.86 -3.24 -9.36
CA LYS A 303 -18.16 -3.50 -10.63
C LYS A 303 -17.56 -4.89 -10.60
N ASN A 304 -17.76 -5.62 -11.69
CA ASN A 304 -17.19 -6.94 -11.89
C ASN A 304 -15.96 -6.88 -12.80
N GLY A 305 -14.99 -7.73 -12.53
CA GLY A 305 -13.84 -7.88 -13.39
C GLY A 305 -13.02 -9.11 -13.06
N LEU A 306 -11.89 -9.21 -13.78
CA LEU A 306 -10.90 -10.24 -13.57
C LEU A 306 -9.65 -9.62 -12.95
N LEU A 307 -9.16 -10.25 -11.90
CA LEU A 307 -7.93 -9.89 -11.21
C LEU A 307 -6.87 -10.96 -11.50
N ARG A 308 -5.70 -10.52 -11.96
CA ARG A 308 -4.49 -11.35 -12.03
C ARG A 308 -3.56 -10.93 -10.93
N VAL A 309 -3.38 -11.79 -9.94
CA VAL A 309 -2.60 -11.56 -8.73
C VAL A 309 -1.27 -12.30 -8.84
N THR A 310 -0.20 -11.65 -8.41
CA THR A 310 1.13 -12.25 -8.29
C THR A 310 1.74 -11.84 -6.95
N CYS A 311 1.97 -12.83 -6.09
CA CYS A 311 2.65 -12.69 -4.82
C CYS A 311 4.00 -13.41 -4.98
N SER A 312 5.10 -12.66 -4.98
CA SER A 312 6.45 -13.21 -5.18
C SER A 312 7.27 -13.08 -3.91
N ASP A 313 8.33 -13.89 -3.82
CA ASP A 313 9.28 -13.89 -2.71
C ASP A 313 8.57 -14.06 -1.36
N LEU A 314 7.75 -15.13 -1.27
CA LEU A 314 7.09 -15.58 -0.06
C LEU A 314 8.08 -16.46 0.74
N PRO A 315 8.63 -15.97 1.86
CA PRO A 315 9.55 -16.75 2.67
C PRO A 315 8.76 -17.75 3.51
N VAL A 316 9.02 -19.04 3.32
CA VAL A 316 8.31 -20.10 4.05
C VAL A 316 9.31 -20.90 4.86
N ARG A 317 9.17 -20.88 6.18
CA ARG A 317 9.98 -21.67 7.11
C ARG A 317 9.34 -23.02 7.31
N PHE A 318 10.15 -24.08 7.29
CA PHE A 318 9.69 -25.45 7.49
C PHE A 318 10.22 -26.02 8.80
N TRP A 319 9.41 -26.86 9.45
CA TRP A 319 9.77 -27.60 10.65
C TRP A 319 9.05 -28.95 10.69
N LEU A 320 9.49 -29.86 11.56
CA LEU A 320 8.83 -31.14 11.78
C LEU A 320 7.85 -31.00 12.95
N ASP A 321 6.66 -31.59 12.80
CA ASP A 321 5.76 -31.79 13.92
C ASP A 321 6.15 -33.02 14.76
N PRO A 322 5.56 -33.23 15.95
CA PRO A 322 5.86 -34.39 16.79
C PRO A 322 5.65 -35.73 16.08
N GLU A 323 4.78 -35.77 15.07
CA GLU A 323 4.49 -36.94 14.24
C GLU A 323 5.49 -37.14 13.08
N GLY A 324 6.47 -36.25 12.93
CA GLY A 324 7.49 -36.30 11.87
C GLY A 324 7.00 -35.79 10.50
N ASN A 325 5.84 -35.16 10.43
CA ASN A 325 5.35 -34.48 9.23
C ASN A 325 5.92 -33.06 9.13
N MET A 326 6.31 -32.70 7.93
CA MET A 326 6.78 -31.36 7.62
C MET A 326 5.61 -30.38 7.61
N LYS A 327 5.71 -29.39 8.48
CA LYS A 327 4.87 -28.19 8.51
C LYS A 327 5.66 -27.00 8.00
N GLY A 328 4.96 -25.98 7.57
CA GLY A 328 5.60 -24.72 7.20
C GLY A 328 4.68 -23.52 7.33
N SER A 329 5.27 -22.35 7.53
CA SER A 329 4.55 -21.08 7.60
C SER A 329 5.31 -19.93 6.96
N LEU A 330 4.55 -18.90 6.57
CA LEU A 330 5.12 -17.62 6.16
C LEU A 330 6.02 -17.04 7.27
N VAL A 331 7.19 -16.55 6.90
CA VAL A 331 8.10 -15.84 7.80
C VAL A 331 7.76 -14.35 7.80
N GLY A 332 7.67 -13.78 9.00
CA GLY A 332 7.40 -12.36 9.18
C GLY A 332 5.93 -11.99 8.96
N ASN A 333 5.70 -10.73 8.58
CA ASN A 333 4.37 -10.17 8.37
C ASN A 333 3.77 -10.57 7.02
N ARG A 334 2.48 -10.22 6.85
CA ARG A 334 1.78 -10.36 5.57
C ARG A 334 2.56 -9.75 4.40
N LYS A 335 2.59 -10.43 3.26
CA LYS A 335 3.32 -9.98 2.06
C LYS A 335 2.35 -9.34 1.07
N ARG A 336 2.63 -8.10 0.64
CA ARG A 336 1.84 -7.42 -0.40
C ARG A 336 2.00 -8.12 -1.75
N CYS A 337 0.88 -8.27 -2.47
CA CYS A 337 0.85 -8.83 -3.82
C CYS A 337 0.68 -7.73 -4.87
N ASN A 338 1.27 -7.95 -6.03
CA ASN A 338 0.98 -7.16 -7.21
C ASN A 338 -0.28 -7.71 -7.89
N TYR A 339 -1.07 -6.83 -8.49
CA TYR A 339 -2.25 -7.24 -9.23
C TYR A 339 -2.48 -6.41 -10.47
N LEU A 340 -3.13 -7.02 -11.45
CA LEU A 340 -3.66 -6.36 -12.64
C LEU A 340 -5.17 -6.58 -12.69
N PHE A 341 -5.92 -5.48 -12.72
CA PHE A 341 -7.37 -5.50 -12.86
C PHE A 341 -7.76 -5.29 -14.31
N LYS A 342 -8.61 -6.17 -14.84
CA LYS A 342 -9.26 -6.01 -16.14
C LYS A 342 -10.77 -5.96 -15.91
N SER A 343 -11.39 -4.82 -16.21
CA SER A 343 -12.84 -4.74 -16.23
C SER A 343 -13.41 -5.70 -17.27
N SER A 344 -14.52 -6.33 -16.95
CA SER A 344 -15.32 -7.06 -17.93
C SER A 344 -15.76 -6.09 -19.04
N LEU A 345 -15.03 -6.02 -20.15
CA LEU A 345 -15.55 -5.49 -21.40
C LEU A 345 -16.49 -6.56 -21.94
N ASP A 346 -17.76 -6.48 -21.57
CA ASP A 346 -18.89 -7.01 -22.34
C ASP A 346 -20.21 -6.46 -21.78
N GLN A 347 -20.69 -5.42 -22.45
CA GLN A 347 -22.10 -5.27 -22.82
C GLN A 347 -22.12 -4.45 -24.12
N SER A 348 -21.62 -5.04 -25.21
CA SER A 348 -22.20 -4.77 -26.52
C SER A 348 -23.51 -5.53 -26.59
N ARG A 349 -24.62 -4.84 -26.38
CA ARG A 349 -25.90 -5.19 -26.98
C ARG A 349 -26.53 -3.93 -27.52
#